data_AF-A0A4Y2V6I3-F1
#
_entry.id   AF-A0A4Y2V6I3-F1
#
_cell.length_a   1.000
_cell.length_b   1.000
_cell.length_c   1.000
_cell.angle_alpha   90.00
_cell.angle_beta   90.00
_cell.angle_gamma   90.00
#
_symmetry.space_group_name_H-M   'P 1'
#
loop_
_entity.id
_entity.type
_entity.pdbx_description
1 polymer ?
#
loop_
_entity_poly.entity_id
_entity_poly.type
_entity_poly.pdbx_seq_one_letter_code
_entity_poly.pdbx_strand_id
1 'polypeptide(L)'
;MIPIWCWGETAWNSFFVAAMARYCTSLNNTWLVNSAAHKYGDQPFDKYIEARDNRVVALLGIGEGWHNYHHVFSWDYSTSELGDTLNLTKVFIDFMAMIGQAYDLKTADANAIRNKKLKSGDGTRLDFNDKPKHALNGS
;
A
#
# COMPACT_ATOMS: atom_id res chain seq x y z
N MET A 1 -18.83 -0.05 25.63
CA MET A 1 -19.50 -1.08 26.46
C MET A 1 -18.63 -2.31 26.66
N ILE A 2 -18.01 -2.87 25.60
CA ILE A 2 -17.10 -4.03 25.71
C ILE A 2 -16.03 -3.88 26.82
N PRO A 3 -15.29 -2.75 26.96
CA PRO A 3 -14.25 -2.65 27.99
C PRO A 3 -14.80 -2.69 29.43
N ILE A 4 -16.01 -2.13 29.63
CA ILE A 4 -16.70 -2.09 30.92
C ILE A 4 -17.10 -3.51 31.33
N TRP A 5 -17.62 -4.29 30.38
CA TRP A 5 -18.17 -5.62 30.64
C TRP A 5 -17.13 -6.74 30.67
N CYS A 6 -16.07 -6.64 29.86
CA CYS A 6 -15.08 -7.72 29.74
C CYS A 6 -13.96 -7.65 30.78
N TRP A 7 -13.57 -6.46 31.23
CA TRP A 7 -12.47 -6.29 32.20
C TRP A 7 -12.69 -5.16 33.21
N GLY A 8 -13.94 -4.72 33.39
CA GLY A 8 -14.32 -3.82 34.49
C GLY A 8 -13.84 -2.37 34.35
N GLU A 9 -13.56 -1.90 33.13
CA GLU A 9 -13.11 -0.53 32.89
C GLU A 9 -14.18 0.51 33.25
N THR A 10 -13.76 1.72 33.66
CA THR A 10 -14.73 2.80 33.94
C THR A 10 -15.42 3.27 32.67
N ALA A 11 -16.68 3.72 32.79
CA ALA A 11 -17.43 4.24 31.65
C ALA A 11 -16.75 5.45 31.00
N TRP A 12 -16.13 6.32 31.80
CA TRP A 12 -15.41 7.49 31.32
C TRP A 12 -14.14 7.15 30.55
N ASN A 13 -13.29 6.25 31.07
CA ASN A 13 -12.12 5.78 30.33
C ASN A 13 -12.52 5.04 29.05
N SER A 14 -13.57 4.22 29.12
CA SER A 14 -14.10 3.52 27.96
C SER A 14 -14.58 4.46 26.87
N PHE A 15 -15.19 5.59 27.24
CA PHE A 15 -15.65 6.58 26.27
C PHE A 15 -14.50 7.41 25.71
N PHE A 16 -13.70 8.05 26.57
CA PHE A 16 -12.67 8.97 26.09
C PHE A 16 -11.47 8.27 25.48
N VAL A 17 -11.02 7.15 26.04
CA VAL A 17 -9.82 6.45 25.55
C VAL A 17 -10.20 5.43 24.49
N ALA A 18 -11.04 4.44 24.85
CA ALA A 18 -11.31 3.31 23.96
C ALA A 18 -12.20 3.69 22.76
N ALA A 19 -13.07 4.70 22.88
CA ALA A 19 -13.86 5.20 21.75
C ALA A 19 -13.25 6.44 21.10
N MET A 20 -13.20 7.59 21.81
CA MET A 20 -12.83 8.87 21.19
C MET A 20 -11.36 8.92 20.79
N ALA A 21 -10.42 8.65 21.70
CA ALA A 21 -9.00 8.73 21.41
C ALA A 21 -8.61 7.72 20.32
N ARG A 22 -9.08 6.47 20.42
CA ARG A 22 -8.89 5.45 19.37
C ARG A 22 -9.41 5.93 18.00
N TYR A 23 -10.60 6.53 17.97
CA TYR A 23 -11.19 7.01 16.73
C TYR A 23 -10.40 8.18 16.14
N CYS A 24 -10.04 9.17 16.96
CA CYS A 24 -9.22 10.30 16.55
C CYS A 24 -7.85 9.85 16.04
N THR A 25 -7.15 8.95 16.75
CA THR A 25 -5.83 8.46 16.29
C THR A 25 -5.93 7.66 15.01
N SER A 26 -6.97 6.84 14.86
CA SER A 26 -7.22 6.09 13.61
C SER A 26 -7.43 7.04 12.43
N LEU A 27 -8.29 8.04 12.59
CA LEU A 27 -8.54 9.05 11.55
C LEU A 27 -7.27 9.83 11.19
N ASN A 28 -6.51 10.29 12.19
CA ASN A 28 -5.27 11.02 11.94
C ASN A 28 -4.23 10.14 11.25
N ASN A 29 -4.15 8.84 11.56
CA ASN A 29 -3.27 7.91 10.87
C ASN A 29 -3.67 7.77 9.39
N THR A 30 -4.96 7.56 9.10
CA THR A 30 -5.48 7.49 7.73
C THR A 30 -5.23 8.78 6.94
N TRP A 31 -5.45 9.94 7.55
CA TRP A 31 -5.20 11.23 6.90
C TRP A 31 -3.72 11.52 6.72
N LEU A 32 -2.87 11.10 7.66
CA LEU A 32 -1.42 11.20 7.54
C LEU A 32 -0.92 10.37 6.36
N VAL A 33 -1.42 9.14 6.20
CA VAL A 33 -1.14 8.28 5.04
C VAL A 33 -1.50 9.02 3.74
N ASN A 34 -2.72 9.55 3.64
CA ASN A 34 -3.19 10.27 2.45
C ASN A 34 -2.38 11.56 2.17
N SER A 35 -1.95 12.28 3.21
CA SER A 35 -1.14 13.49 3.05
C SER A 35 0.30 13.17 2.67
N ALA A 36 0.92 12.19 3.33
CA ALA A 36 2.31 11.83 3.11
C ALA A 36 2.52 11.09 1.79
N ALA A 37 1.63 10.17 1.42
CA ALA A 37 1.71 9.40 0.17
C ALA A 37 1.57 10.28 -1.08
N HIS A 38 0.82 11.38 -1.01
CA HIS A 38 0.69 12.31 -2.13
C HIS A 38 1.78 13.38 -2.19
N LYS A 39 2.49 13.63 -1.08
CA LYS A 39 3.52 14.68 -1.03
C LYS A 39 4.96 14.16 -1.07
N TYR A 40 5.19 12.95 -0.54
CA TYR A 40 6.51 12.38 -0.35
C TYR A 40 6.51 10.94 -0.84
N GLY A 41 7.37 10.62 -1.82
CA GLY A 41 7.47 9.29 -2.41
C GLY A 41 7.96 9.34 -3.85
N ASP A 42 8.08 8.15 -4.43
CA ASP A 42 8.54 7.93 -5.79
C ASP A 42 7.34 7.65 -6.73
N GLN A 43 7.51 7.83 -8.03
CA GLN A 43 6.49 7.54 -9.06
C GLN A 43 7.00 6.50 -10.09
N PRO A 44 7.28 5.27 -9.64
CA PRO A 44 7.96 4.27 -10.47
C PRO A 44 7.15 3.71 -11.64
N PHE A 45 5.80 3.81 -11.62
CA PHE A 45 4.92 3.25 -12.66
C PHE A 45 4.34 4.31 -13.57
N ASP A 46 3.96 5.45 -13.03
CA ASP A 46 3.46 6.58 -13.81
C ASP A 46 3.82 7.91 -13.15
N LYS A 47 4.72 8.67 -13.77
CA LYS A 47 5.16 9.99 -13.30
C LYS A 47 4.19 11.13 -13.63
N TYR A 48 3.15 10.86 -14.42
CA TYR A 48 2.18 11.87 -14.83
C TYR A 48 0.97 11.97 -13.89
N ILE A 49 0.88 11.08 -12.88
CA ILE A 49 -0.15 11.10 -11.85
C ILE A 49 0.44 11.52 -10.51
N GLU A 50 -0.31 12.26 -9.70
CA GLU A 50 0.17 12.77 -8.40
C GLU A 50 0.38 11.67 -7.33
N ALA A 51 -0.15 10.48 -7.55
CA ALA A 51 -0.01 9.34 -6.64
C ALA A 51 1.46 8.90 -6.55
N ARG A 52 2.01 8.75 -5.33
CA ARG A 52 3.39 8.32 -5.10
C ARG A 52 3.47 7.11 -4.20
N ASP A 53 4.47 6.28 -4.43
CA ASP A 53 4.81 5.17 -3.57
C ASP A 53 5.71 5.63 -2.43
N ASN A 54 5.32 5.31 -1.19
CA ASN A 54 6.09 5.62 0.01
C ASN A 54 6.17 4.40 0.93
N ARG A 55 7.37 3.84 1.06
CA ARG A 55 7.61 2.62 1.86
C ARG A 55 7.36 2.82 3.36
N VAL A 56 7.61 4.02 3.89
CA VAL A 56 7.34 4.35 5.30
C VAL A 56 5.84 4.38 5.54
N VAL A 57 5.11 5.00 4.61
CA VAL A 57 3.64 5.01 4.64
C VAL A 57 3.08 3.61 4.46
N ALA A 58 3.70 2.76 3.63
CA ALA A 58 3.27 1.36 3.48
C ALA A 58 3.40 0.58 4.80
N LEU A 59 4.49 0.80 5.54
CA LEU A 59 4.69 0.17 6.85
C LEU A 59 3.70 0.68 7.91
N LEU A 60 3.48 1.99 7.99
CA LEU A 60 2.60 2.61 9.00
C LEU A 60 1.11 2.47 8.66
N GLY A 61 0.79 2.40 7.37
CA GLY A 61 -0.56 2.32 6.80
C GLY A 61 -0.98 0.92 6.39
N ILE A 62 -0.36 -0.14 6.92
CA ILE A 62 -0.85 -1.54 6.76
C ILE A 62 -0.91 -1.94 5.25
N GLY A 63 0.01 -1.44 4.43
CA GLY A 63 0.08 -1.74 3.00
C GLY A 63 -0.49 -0.66 2.08
N GLU A 64 -1.05 0.43 2.59
CA GLU A 64 -1.63 1.48 1.75
C GLU A 64 -0.58 2.34 1.02
N GLY A 65 0.71 2.29 1.37
CA GLY A 65 1.72 3.23 0.83
C GLY A 65 2.12 3.06 -0.63
N TRP A 66 1.55 2.11 -1.38
CA TRP A 66 1.86 1.86 -2.79
C TRP A 66 0.86 2.54 -3.73
N HIS A 67 0.62 3.85 -3.53
CA HIS A 67 -0.43 4.57 -4.26
C HIS A 67 -0.13 4.68 -5.76
N ASN A 68 1.12 4.86 -6.20
CA ASN A 68 1.45 4.94 -7.62
C ASN A 68 1.15 3.60 -8.32
N TYR A 69 1.47 2.48 -7.67
CA TYR A 69 1.09 1.15 -8.16
C TYR A 69 -0.43 0.97 -8.19
N HIS A 70 -1.11 1.26 -7.07
CA HIS A 70 -2.55 1.04 -6.93
C HIS A 70 -3.37 1.85 -7.95
N HIS A 71 -2.97 3.09 -8.26
CA HIS A 71 -3.65 3.88 -9.27
C HIS A 71 -3.44 3.37 -10.70
N VAL A 72 -2.31 2.73 -10.98
CA VAL A 72 -1.99 2.17 -12.31
C VAL A 72 -2.60 0.78 -12.51
N PHE A 73 -2.59 -0.05 -11.46
CA PHE A 73 -3.08 -1.42 -11.43
C PHE A 73 -4.22 -1.56 -10.41
N SER A 74 -5.28 -0.76 -10.55
CA SER A 74 -6.39 -0.70 -9.59
C SER A 74 -7.19 -2.00 -9.46
N TRP A 75 -7.03 -2.91 -10.42
CA TRP A 75 -7.63 -4.25 -10.41
C TRP A 75 -6.76 -5.31 -9.72
N ASP A 76 -5.53 -4.98 -9.34
CA ASP A 76 -4.65 -5.92 -8.63
C ASP A 76 -5.04 -6.01 -7.15
N TYR A 77 -5.34 -7.22 -6.68
CA TYR A 77 -5.78 -7.45 -5.30
C TYR A 77 -4.69 -7.15 -4.26
N SER A 78 -3.42 -7.27 -4.66
CA SER A 78 -2.26 -7.12 -3.79
C SER A 78 -1.83 -5.66 -3.61
N THR A 79 -2.41 -4.74 -4.39
CA THR A 79 -2.20 -3.28 -4.35
C THR A 79 -0.74 -2.81 -4.28
N SER A 80 0.24 -3.67 -4.55
CA SER A 80 1.66 -3.40 -4.31
C SER A 80 2.53 -4.26 -5.21
N GLU A 81 3.70 -3.72 -5.59
CA GLU A 81 4.67 -4.47 -6.39
C GLU A 81 5.52 -5.43 -5.54
N LEU A 82 5.87 -5.04 -4.31
CA LEU A 82 6.90 -5.70 -3.50
C LEU A 82 6.39 -6.89 -2.65
N GLY A 83 5.18 -7.38 -2.93
CA GLY A 83 4.60 -8.55 -2.28
C GLY A 83 4.39 -8.39 -0.76
N ASP A 84 4.38 -9.52 -0.06
CA ASP A 84 3.89 -9.70 1.32
C ASP A 84 4.61 -8.88 2.40
N THR A 85 5.82 -8.39 2.14
CA THR A 85 6.69 -7.83 3.18
C THR A 85 6.18 -6.54 3.81
N LEU A 86 5.32 -5.79 3.12
CA LEU A 86 4.80 -4.51 3.61
C LEU A 86 3.27 -4.37 3.45
N ASN A 87 2.55 -5.44 3.07
CA ASN A 87 1.11 -5.39 2.84
C ASN A 87 0.35 -6.39 3.72
N LEU A 88 -0.03 -5.95 4.93
CA LEU A 88 -0.84 -6.73 5.86
C LEU A 88 -2.25 -7.04 5.32
N THR A 89 -2.80 -6.17 4.47
CA THR A 89 -4.09 -6.40 3.82
C THR A 89 -4.03 -7.58 2.86
N LYS A 90 -2.95 -7.69 2.09
CA LYS A 90 -2.69 -8.85 1.23
C LYS A 90 -2.59 -10.14 2.05
N VAL A 91 -1.82 -10.14 3.14
CA VAL A 91 -1.68 -11.31 4.03
C VAL A 91 -3.05 -11.76 4.57
N PHE A 92 -3.91 -10.82 4.94
CA PHE A 92 -5.27 -11.12 5.37
C PHE A 92 -6.12 -11.73 4.26
N ILE A 93 -6.06 -11.19 3.03
CA ILE A 93 -6.78 -11.73 1.88
C ILE A 93 -6.26 -13.13 1.52
N ASP A 94 -4.95 -13.36 1.55
CA ASP A 94 -4.33 -14.65 1.29
C ASP A 94 -4.74 -15.68 2.35
N PHE A 95 -4.84 -15.28 3.62
CA PHE A 95 -5.42 -16.12 4.67
C PHE A 95 -6.90 -16.46 4.40
N MET A 96 -7.70 -15.47 3.99
CA MET A 96 -9.10 -15.69 3.62
C MET A 96 -9.23 -16.61 2.39
N ALA A 97 -8.32 -16.52 1.43
CA ALA A 97 -8.26 -17.42 0.29
C ALA A 97 -7.86 -18.84 0.71
N MET A 98 -6.93 -18.98 1.65
CA MET A 98 -6.53 -20.27 2.22
C MET A 98 -7.70 -21.01 2.88
N ILE A 99 -8.59 -20.29 3.58
CA ILE A 99 -9.79 -20.87 4.19
C ILE A 99 -11.00 -20.91 3.24
N GLY A 100 -10.82 -20.57 1.96
CA GLY A 100 -11.85 -20.64 0.92
C GLY A 100 -12.90 -19.51 0.95
N GLN A 101 -12.67 -18.45 1.72
CA GLN A 101 -13.55 -17.28 1.82
C GLN A 101 -13.27 -16.23 0.72
N ALA A 102 -12.09 -16.26 0.11
CA ALA A 102 -11.73 -15.43 -1.03
C ALA A 102 -11.28 -16.29 -2.22
N TYR A 103 -11.58 -15.83 -3.44
CA TYR A 103 -11.27 -16.54 -4.69
C TYR A 103 -11.11 -15.54 -5.84
N ASP A 104 -10.61 -16.01 -6.99
CA ASP A 104 -10.33 -15.19 -8.19
C ASP A 104 -9.43 -13.96 -7.92
N LEU A 105 -8.37 -14.17 -7.14
CA LEU A 105 -7.39 -13.12 -6.83
C LEU A 105 -6.62 -12.72 -8.09
N LYS A 106 -6.80 -11.47 -8.54
CA LYS A 106 -6.18 -10.95 -9.77
C LYS A 106 -4.88 -10.23 -9.46
N THR A 107 -3.82 -10.63 -10.15
CA THR A 107 -2.50 -9.99 -10.07
C THR A 107 -2.05 -9.47 -11.43
N ALA A 108 -1.38 -8.34 -11.46
CA ALA A 108 -0.78 -7.80 -12.67
C ALA A 108 0.43 -8.67 -13.09
N ASP A 109 0.55 -8.89 -14.40
CA ASP A 109 1.65 -9.66 -14.97
C ASP A 109 2.99 -8.91 -14.81
N ALA A 110 4.06 -9.64 -14.48
CA ALA A 110 5.38 -9.06 -14.27
C ALA A 110 5.91 -8.29 -15.50
N ASN A 111 5.60 -8.75 -16.73
CA ASN A 111 6.01 -8.02 -17.93
C ASN A 111 5.17 -6.76 -18.13
N ALA A 112 3.88 -6.79 -17.79
CA ALA A 112 3.02 -5.61 -17.85
C ALA A 112 3.51 -4.52 -16.87
N ILE A 113 3.85 -4.93 -15.64
CA ILE A 113 4.44 -4.05 -14.62
C ILE A 113 5.76 -3.44 -15.15
N ARG A 114 6.68 -4.27 -15.63
CA ARG A 114 7.98 -3.84 -16.18
C ARG A 114 7.84 -2.88 -17.36
N ASN A 115 6.99 -3.21 -18.33
CA ASN A 115 6.74 -2.37 -19.49
C ASN A 115 6.16 -1.01 -19.09
N LYS A 116 5.29 -0.97 -18.07
CA LYS A 116 4.71 0.27 -17.57
C LYS A 116 5.76 1.15 -16.88
N LYS A 117 6.63 0.56 -16.05
CA LYS A 117 7.80 1.26 -15.48
C LYS A 117 8.69 1.87 -16.55
N LEU A 118 9.02 1.10 -17.59
CA LEU A 118 9.88 1.58 -18.68
C LEU A 118 9.24 2.69 -19.51
N LYS A 119 7.92 2.63 -19.71
CA LYS A 119 7.19 3.59 -20.55
C LYS A 119 6.87 4.90 -19.84
N SER A 120 6.45 4.84 -18.57
CA SER A 120 5.83 5.97 -17.86
C SER A 120 6.43 6.23 -16.48
N GLY A 121 7.29 5.35 -15.97
CA GLY A 121 7.93 5.52 -14.67
C GLY A 121 8.92 6.69 -14.62
N ASP A 122 9.21 7.15 -13.41
CA ASP A 122 10.22 8.16 -13.11
C ASP A 122 11.67 7.61 -13.10
N GLY A 123 11.84 6.29 -13.17
CA GLY A 123 13.12 5.59 -13.20
C GLY A 123 13.69 5.20 -11.83
N THR A 124 13.00 5.49 -10.73
CA THR A 124 13.45 5.21 -9.36
C THR A 124 13.53 3.72 -9.00
N ARG A 125 12.75 2.87 -9.68
CA ARG A 125 12.69 1.40 -9.45
C ARG A 125 12.89 0.57 -10.71
N LEU A 126 13.81 0.99 -11.57
CA LEU A 126 14.31 0.19 -12.68
C LEU A 126 15.57 -0.55 -12.24
N ASP A 127 15.58 -1.88 -12.39
CA ASP A 127 16.79 -2.66 -12.16
C ASP A 127 17.74 -2.56 -13.38
N PHE A 128 19.02 -2.91 -13.20
CA PHE A 128 20.00 -2.95 -14.30
C PHE A 128 19.56 -3.87 -15.43
N ASN A 129 18.88 -4.97 -15.10
CA ASN A 129 18.29 -5.91 -16.07
C ASN A 129 17.02 -5.38 -16.77
N ASP A 130 16.42 -4.30 -16.26
CA ASP A 130 15.24 -3.69 -16.87
C ASP A 130 15.60 -2.72 -17.99
N LYS A 131 16.81 -2.17 -17.98
CA LYS A 131 17.24 -1.22 -19.01
C LYS A 131 17.32 -1.90 -20.39
N PRO A 132 16.75 -1.29 -21.43
CA PRO A 132 16.87 -1.83 -22.78
C PRO A 132 18.36 -1.91 -23.18
N LYS A 133 18.79 -3.04 -23.73
CA LYS A 133 20.20 -3.32 -24.11
C LYS A 133 20.83 -2.25 -25.01
N HIS A 134 20.02 -1.44 -25.70
CA HIS A 134 20.46 -0.33 -26.54
C HIS A 134 20.91 0.93 -25.77
N ALA A 135 20.59 1.07 -24.49
CA ALA A 135 21.00 2.21 -23.67
C ALA A 135 22.42 2.07 -23.07
N LEU A 136 23.06 0.90 -23.22
CA LEU A 136 24.37 0.59 -22.64
C LEU A 136 25.53 0.69 -23.65
N ASN A 137 25.24 1.09 -24.90
CA ASN A 137 26.23 1.26 -25.97
C ASN A 137 26.46 2.74 -26.34
N GLY A 138 26.26 3.66 -25.39
CA GLY A 138 26.60 5.07 -25.55
C GLY A 138 27.64 5.47 -24.51
N SER A 139 28.91 5.38 -24.92
CA SER A 139 30.09 5.93 -24.24
C SER A 139 30.02 7.44 -24.10
#